data_AF-A0A6N7UZ91-F1
#
_entry.id   AF-A0A6N7UZ91-F1
#
_cell.length_a   1.000
_cell.length_b   1.000
_cell.length_c   1.000
_cell.angle_alpha   90.00
_cell.angle_beta   90.00
_cell.angle_gamma   90.00
#
_symmetry.space_group_name_H-M   'P 1'
#
loop_
_entity.id
_entity.type
_entity.pdbx_description
1 polymer ?
#
loop_
_entity_poly.entity_id
_entity_poly.type
_entity_poly.pdbx_seq_one_letter_code
_entity_poly.pdbx_strand_id
1 'polypeptide(L)'
;MSREVIIQRIEKSDLIDAKKELMIDLVNSKKEDDFDKKVDRLYRQFSKSSTFKKHAEKMVVRDDEKLKICNMMLVMSVTLTLFFLKAVLFSSFVVNFSVDAIVGCAALVFSLINLRTKYRTLQRYDLVRDFVYLDVLSLILCILFKMFFPVQVDFSLIILLVDYYLCKKRFKEKAFEKLEG
;
A
#
# COMPACT_ATOMS: atom_id res chain seq x y z
N MET A 1 0.74 36.86 -4.51
CA MET A 1 0.43 36.03 -3.32
C MET A 1 1.63 35.12 -3.06
N SER A 2 2.20 35.05 -1.85
CA SER A 2 3.41 34.23 -1.60
C SER A 2 3.12 32.73 -1.69
N ARG A 3 4.06 31.94 -2.23
CA ARG A 3 3.97 30.49 -2.41
C ARG A 3 3.63 29.74 -1.12
N GLU A 4 4.19 30.18 0.00
CA GLU A 4 3.95 29.58 1.33
C GLU A 4 2.48 29.67 1.75
N VAL A 5 1.79 30.76 1.41
CA VAL A 5 0.36 30.96 1.73
C VAL A 5 -0.52 30.00 0.91
N ILE A 6 -0.09 29.64 -0.30
CA ILE A 6 -0.79 28.67 -1.15
C ILE A 6 -0.61 27.26 -0.59
N ILE A 7 0.63 26.89 -0.20
CA ILE A 7 0.93 25.58 0.40
C ILE A 7 0.15 25.37 1.70
N GLN A 8 0.16 26.35 2.62
CA GLN A 8 -0.61 26.26 3.86
C GLN A 8 -2.12 26.10 3.62
N ARG A 9 -2.66 26.68 2.55
CA ARG A 9 -4.07 26.54 2.19
C ARG A 9 -4.37 25.15 1.61
N ILE A 10 -3.44 24.56 0.86
CA ILE A 10 -3.56 23.18 0.35
C ILE A 10 -3.53 22.20 1.52
N GLU A 11 -2.62 22.37 2.48
CA GLU A 11 -2.52 21.52 3.67
C GLU A 11 -3.79 21.53 4.52
N LYS A 12 -4.41 22.72 4.68
CA LYS A 12 -5.68 22.90 5.41
C LYS A 12 -6.93 22.49 4.63
N SER A 13 -6.81 22.09 3.37
CA SER A 13 -7.96 21.67 2.55
C SER A 13 -8.44 20.27 2.93
N ASP A 14 -9.72 19.95 2.69
CA ASP A 14 -10.31 18.62 2.94
C ASP A 14 -9.92 17.55 1.89
N LEU A 15 -8.95 17.86 1.02
CA LEU A 15 -8.44 16.94 0.01
C LEU A 15 -7.65 15.79 0.64
N ILE A 16 -7.63 14.63 -0.02
CA ILE A 16 -6.78 13.51 0.38
C ILE A 16 -5.29 13.88 0.33
N ASP A 17 -4.49 13.26 1.19
CA ASP A 17 -3.07 13.57 1.34
C ASP A 17 -2.28 13.42 0.03
N ALA A 18 -2.57 12.37 -0.76
CA ALA A 18 -1.93 12.18 -2.07
C ALA A 18 -2.21 13.36 -3.04
N LYS A 19 -3.41 13.93 -3.00
CA LYS A 19 -3.81 15.06 -3.84
C LYS A 19 -3.16 16.35 -3.36
N LYS A 20 -3.00 16.53 -2.05
CA LYS A 20 -2.24 17.65 -1.44
C LYS A 20 -0.76 17.62 -1.84
N GLU A 21 -0.11 16.48 -1.65
CA GLU A 21 1.31 16.27 -1.99
C GLU A 21 1.56 16.59 -3.47
N LEU A 22 0.68 16.10 -4.34
CA LEU A 22 0.76 16.37 -5.78
C LEU A 22 0.57 17.85 -6.13
N MET A 23 -0.39 18.54 -5.50
CA MET A 23 -0.60 19.96 -5.70
C MET A 23 0.58 20.80 -5.21
N ILE A 24 1.19 20.45 -4.08
CA ILE A 24 2.38 21.12 -3.55
C ILE A 24 3.56 20.98 -4.50
N ASP A 25 3.82 19.77 -5.02
CA ASP A 25 4.88 19.53 -6.01
C ASP A 25 4.69 20.37 -7.28
N LEU A 26 3.44 20.49 -7.77
CA LEU A 26 3.12 21.33 -8.91
C LEU A 26 3.33 22.82 -8.63
N VAL A 27 2.96 23.31 -7.45
CA VAL A 27 3.21 24.68 -7.02
C VAL A 27 4.72 24.96 -6.96
N ASN A 28 5.52 24.04 -6.43
CA ASN A 28 6.97 24.16 -6.38
C ASN A 28 7.61 24.15 -7.78
N SER A 29 7.03 23.41 -8.73
CA SER A 29 7.54 23.34 -10.11
C SER A 29 7.23 24.58 -10.96
N LYS A 30 6.28 25.44 -10.55
CA LYS A 30 5.87 26.65 -11.31
C LYS A 30 6.68 27.88 -10.93
N LYS A 31 7.01 28.72 -11.92
CA LYS A 31 7.62 30.04 -11.72
C LYS A 31 6.66 31.01 -11.01
N GLU A 32 7.22 31.91 -10.22
CA GLU A 32 6.51 32.76 -9.25
C GLU A 32 5.55 33.78 -9.88
N ASP A 33 5.79 34.16 -11.14
CA ASP A 33 5.03 35.19 -11.87
C ASP A 33 3.59 34.78 -12.25
N ASP A 34 3.21 33.50 -12.12
CA ASP A 34 1.90 32.97 -12.56
C ASP A 34 0.90 32.77 -11.39
N PHE A 35 1.29 33.13 -10.15
CA PHE A 35 0.46 32.99 -8.94
C PHE A 35 -0.49 34.18 -8.68
N ASP A 36 -0.61 35.10 -9.63
CA ASP A 36 -1.42 36.31 -9.50
C ASP A 36 -2.94 36.06 -9.63
N LYS A 37 -3.33 34.85 -10.03
CA LYS A 37 -4.73 34.42 -10.09
C LYS A 37 -5.19 33.92 -8.72
N LYS A 38 -6.41 34.33 -8.29
CA LYS A 38 -7.14 33.76 -7.14
C LYS A 38 -6.93 32.25 -7.07
N VAL A 39 -6.52 31.75 -5.90
CA VAL A 39 -6.15 30.34 -5.64
C VAL A 39 -7.22 29.35 -6.15
N ASP A 40 -8.51 29.70 -6.07
CA ASP A 40 -9.61 28.87 -6.59
C ASP A 40 -9.55 28.62 -8.11
N ARG A 41 -9.04 29.58 -8.88
CA ARG A 41 -8.79 29.42 -10.31
C ARG A 41 -7.56 28.55 -10.57
N LEU A 42 -6.51 28.67 -9.75
CA LEU A 42 -5.36 27.76 -9.83
C LEU A 42 -5.80 26.32 -9.53
N TYR A 43 -6.63 26.08 -8.50
CA TYR A 43 -7.14 24.74 -8.19
C TYR A 43 -7.89 24.11 -9.37
N ARG A 44 -8.83 24.84 -9.98
CA ARG A 44 -9.57 24.37 -11.16
C ARG A 44 -8.68 24.19 -12.39
N GLN A 45 -7.69 25.05 -12.56
CA GLN A 45 -6.76 24.97 -13.69
C GLN A 45 -5.77 23.81 -13.51
N PHE A 46 -5.31 23.53 -12.29
CA PHE A 46 -4.45 22.40 -11.98
C PHE A 46 -5.17 21.08 -12.18
N SER A 47 -6.38 20.92 -11.63
CA SER A 47 -7.19 19.71 -11.82
C SER A 47 -7.46 19.40 -13.31
N LYS A 48 -7.57 20.42 -14.16
CA LYS A 48 -7.78 20.25 -15.62
C LYS A 48 -6.48 20.21 -16.44
N SER A 49 -5.32 20.41 -15.83
CA SER A 49 -4.06 20.49 -16.57
C SER A 49 -3.56 19.10 -16.96
N SER A 50 -3.15 18.92 -18.21
CA SER A 50 -2.49 17.70 -18.68
C SER A 50 -1.18 17.41 -17.90
N THR A 51 -0.55 18.43 -17.33
CA THR A 51 0.63 18.31 -16.46
C THR A 51 0.30 17.66 -15.12
N PHE A 52 -0.88 17.96 -14.55
CA PHE A 52 -1.38 17.33 -13.32
C PHE A 52 -1.65 15.85 -13.56
N LYS A 53 -2.36 15.51 -14.65
CA LYS A 53 -2.66 14.11 -14.99
C LYS A 53 -1.39 13.27 -15.19
N LYS A 54 -0.37 13.83 -15.86
CA LYS A 54 0.94 13.18 -16.02
C LYS A 54 1.70 12.99 -14.71
N HIS A 55 1.66 13.96 -13.79
CA HIS A 55 2.29 13.81 -12.47
C HIS A 55 1.54 12.83 -11.58
N ALA A 56 0.20 12.82 -11.67
CA ALA A 56 -0.66 11.88 -10.95
C ALA A 56 -0.40 10.45 -11.40
N GLU A 57 -0.34 10.23 -12.71
CA GLU A 57 0.00 8.92 -13.27
C GLU A 57 1.40 8.46 -12.83
N LYS A 58 2.41 9.34 -12.86
CA LYS A 58 3.76 9.00 -12.37
C LYS A 58 3.79 8.64 -10.88
N MET A 59 3.05 9.38 -10.05
CA MET A 59 2.95 9.12 -8.62
C MET A 59 2.26 7.77 -8.36
N VAL A 60 1.12 7.51 -9.01
CA VAL A 60 0.37 6.26 -8.88
C VAL A 60 1.19 5.06 -9.36
N VAL A 61 1.92 5.18 -10.48
CA VAL A 61 2.78 4.10 -10.98
C VAL A 61 3.92 3.80 -10.00
N ARG A 62 4.56 4.84 -9.45
CA ARG A 62 5.62 4.67 -8.45
C ARG A 62 5.10 3.98 -7.18
N ASP A 63 3.93 4.38 -6.69
CA ASP A 63 3.37 3.80 -5.47
C ASP A 63 2.79 2.39 -5.72
N ASP A 64 2.28 2.11 -6.93
CA ASP A 64 1.91 0.76 -7.38
C ASP A 64 3.14 -0.16 -7.42
N GLU A 65 4.29 0.29 -7.93
CA GLU A 65 5.54 -0.47 -7.90
C GLU A 65 6.02 -0.75 -6.47
N LYS A 66 6.00 0.24 -5.59
CA LYS A 66 6.33 0.05 -4.16
C LYS A 66 5.37 -0.95 -3.50
N LEU A 67 4.07 -0.84 -3.76
CA LEU A 67 3.07 -1.77 -3.23
C LEU A 67 3.27 -3.19 -3.77
N LYS A 68 3.69 -3.36 -5.02
CA LYS A 68 3.99 -4.68 -5.58
C LYS A 68 5.15 -5.35 -4.88
N ILE A 69 6.26 -4.63 -4.71
CA ILE A 69 7.45 -5.15 -4.03
C ILE A 69 7.10 -5.50 -2.58
N CYS A 70 6.37 -4.60 -1.90
CA CYS A 70 5.93 -4.80 -0.53
C CYS A 70 5.00 -6.01 -0.38
N ASN A 71 4.01 -6.17 -1.27
CA ASN A 71 3.12 -7.32 -1.25
C ASN A 71 3.87 -8.63 -1.56
N MET A 72 4.80 -8.66 -2.52
CA MET A 72 5.61 -9.85 -2.78
C MET A 72 6.43 -10.26 -1.55
N MET A 73 7.05 -9.29 -0.85
CA MET A 73 7.74 -9.56 0.40
C MET A 73 6.80 -10.02 1.52
N LEU A 74 5.58 -9.49 1.59
CA LEU A 74 4.54 -9.98 2.50
C LEU A 74 4.19 -11.44 2.21
N VAL A 75 3.94 -11.81 0.95
CA VAL A 75 3.63 -13.20 0.58
C VAL A 75 4.75 -14.14 1.03
N MET A 76 6.02 -13.79 0.79
CA MET A 76 7.16 -14.60 1.19
C MET A 76 7.32 -14.69 2.71
N SER A 77 7.25 -13.56 3.42
CA SER A 77 7.42 -13.52 4.88
C SER A 77 6.26 -14.18 5.64
N VAL A 78 5.02 -14.02 5.18
CA VAL A 78 3.83 -14.66 5.77
C VAL A 78 3.86 -16.17 5.55
N THR A 79 4.20 -16.64 4.36
CA THR A 79 4.25 -18.10 4.09
C THR A 79 5.34 -18.78 4.91
N LEU A 80 6.53 -18.17 5.03
CA LEU A 80 7.58 -18.64 5.93
C LEU A 80 7.10 -18.65 7.39
N THR A 81 6.50 -17.56 7.87
CA THR A 81 5.97 -17.48 9.23
C THR A 81 4.95 -18.58 9.50
N LEU A 82 4.01 -18.83 8.57
CA LEU A 82 3.00 -19.88 8.69
C LEU A 82 3.60 -21.30 8.65
N PHE A 83 4.66 -21.52 7.87
CA PHE A 83 5.33 -22.81 7.78
C PHE A 83 6.05 -23.15 9.10
N PHE A 84 6.84 -22.20 9.63
CA PHE A 84 7.54 -22.38 10.91
C PHE A 84 6.59 -22.41 12.11
N LEU A 85 5.51 -21.61 12.09
CA LEU A 85 4.48 -21.65 13.13
C LEU A 85 3.82 -23.03 13.17
N LYS A 86 3.52 -23.64 12.01
CA LYS A 86 3.00 -25.01 11.94
C LYS A 86 4.03 -26.02 12.43
N ALA A 87 5.30 -25.91 12.04
CA ALA A 87 6.36 -26.80 12.51
C ALA A 87 6.51 -26.79 14.04
N VAL A 88 6.44 -25.59 14.65
CA VAL A 88 6.46 -25.39 16.10
C VAL A 88 5.22 -26.00 16.77
N LEU A 89 4.02 -25.79 16.23
CA LEU A 89 2.77 -26.31 16.81
C LEU A 89 2.64 -27.84 16.72
N PHE A 90 3.07 -28.44 15.60
CA PHE A 90 2.97 -29.88 15.37
C PHE A 90 4.21 -30.66 15.84
N SER A 91 5.17 -29.99 16.51
CA SER A 91 6.43 -30.58 17.00
C SER A 91 7.24 -31.32 15.93
N SER A 92 7.04 -30.98 14.65
CA SER A 92 7.74 -31.57 13.50
C SER A 92 8.78 -30.56 13.04
N PHE A 93 9.89 -30.49 13.78
CA PHE A 93 10.96 -29.52 13.53
C PHE A 93 11.73 -29.86 12.26
N VAL A 94 12.04 -28.84 11.45
CA VAL A 94 12.83 -29.02 10.22
C VAL A 94 14.31 -29.20 10.57
N VAL A 95 14.81 -28.41 11.53
CA VAL A 95 16.20 -28.50 12.00
C VAL A 95 16.23 -28.68 13.52
N ASN A 96 15.68 -27.73 14.27
CA ASN A 96 15.59 -27.75 15.73
C ASN A 96 14.55 -26.72 16.18
N PHE A 97 13.87 -26.95 17.30
CA PHE A 97 12.85 -26.04 17.84
C PHE A 97 13.35 -24.59 17.94
N SER A 98 14.56 -24.39 18.47
CA SER A 98 15.13 -23.06 18.67
C SER A 98 15.41 -22.32 17.36
N VAL A 99 15.90 -23.03 16.33
CA VAL A 99 16.20 -22.42 15.02
C VAL A 99 14.90 -22.05 14.30
N ASP A 100 13.94 -22.97 14.29
CA ASP A 100 12.63 -22.78 13.67
C ASP A 100 11.87 -21.61 14.32
N ALA A 101 11.97 -21.47 15.65
CA ALA A 101 11.39 -20.35 16.39
C ALA A 101 12.04 -19.00 16.05
N ILE A 102 13.38 -18.94 15.97
CA ILE A 102 14.11 -17.71 15.62
C ILE A 102 13.73 -17.25 14.20
N VAL A 103 13.73 -18.18 13.24
CA VAL A 103 13.40 -17.87 11.84
C VAL A 103 11.94 -17.45 11.71
N GLY A 104 11.00 -18.14 12.38
CA GLY A 104 9.59 -17.76 12.41
C GLY A 104 9.36 -16.36 13.00
N CYS A 105 10.01 -16.04 14.13
CA CYS A 105 9.93 -14.72 14.74
C CYS A 105 10.52 -13.62 13.85
N ALA A 106 11.67 -13.85 13.22
CA ALA A 106 12.28 -12.89 12.31
C ALA A 106 11.36 -12.62 11.10
N ALA A 107 10.81 -13.67 10.48
CA ALA A 107 9.88 -13.56 9.37
C ALA A 107 8.61 -12.79 9.77
N LEU A 108 8.10 -13.00 10.98
CA LEU A 108 6.94 -12.27 11.52
C LEU A 108 7.25 -10.78 11.66
N VAL A 109 8.42 -10.40 12.18
CA VAL A 109 8.83 -8.99 12.28
C VAL A 109 8.92 -8.36 10.89
N PHE A 110 9.55 -9.03 9.93
CA PHE A 110 9.61 -8.56 8.54
C PHE A 110 8.21 -8.39 7.93
N SER A 111 7.31 -9.33 8.18
CA SER A 111 5.92 -9.23 7.74
C SER A 111 5.23 -8.00 8.33
N LEU A 112 5.38 -7.73 9.63
CA LEU A 112 4.78 -6.56 10.28
C LEU A 112 5.31 -5.23 9.74
N ILE A 113 6.62 -5.14 9.47
CA ILE A 113 7.24 -3.94 8.89
C ILE A 113 6.69 -3.66 7.49
N ASN A 114 6.58 -4.71 6.65
CA ASN A 114 6.02 -4.58 5.32
C ASN A 114 4.53 -4.23 5.36
N LEU A 115 3.76 -4.85 6.25
CA LEU A 115 2.33 -4.56 6.44
C LEU A 115 2.12 -3.09 6.82
N ARG A 116 2.92 -2.58 7.76
CA ARG A 116 2.88 -1.17 8.17
C ARG A 116 3.22 -0.23 7.01
N THR A 117 4.17 -0.60 6.17
CA THR A 117 4.57 0.19 5.00
C THR A 117 3.45 0.21 3.94
N LYS A 118 2.84 -0.94 3.66
CA LYS A 118 1.66 -1.07 2.77
C LYS A 118 0.52 -0.16 3.24
N TYR A 119 0.17 -0.23 4.53
CA TYR A 119 -0.92 0.59 5.08
C TYR A 119 -0.62 2.07 5.08
N ARG A 120 0.63 2.48 5.35
CA ARG A 120 1.02 3.89 5.25
C ARG A 120 0.81 4.43 3.84
N THR A 121 1.16 3.66 2.80
CA THR A 121 0.93 4.06 1.41
C THR A 121 -0.57 4.12 1.09
N LEU A 122 -1.35 3.12 1.51
CA LEU A 122 -2.81 3.10 1.30
C LEU A 122 -3.56 4.22 2.03
N GLN A 123 -3.07 4.64 3.20
CA GLN A 123 -3.64 5.73 3.99
C GLN A 123 -3.61 7.06 3.24
N ARG A 124 -2.58 7.30 2.42
CA ARG A 124 -2.50 8.50 1.58
C ARG A 124 -3.65 8.64 0.59
N TYR A 125 -4.28 7.52 0.24
CA TYR A 125 -5.39 7.45 -0.70
C TYR A 125 -6.75 7.22 0.00
N ASP A 126 -6.79 7.14 1.34
CA ASP A 126 -8.00 6.81 2.11
C ASP A 126 -8.63 5.45 1.70
N LEU A 127 -7.78 4.50 1.32
CA LEU A 127 -8.19 3.16 0.86
C LEU A 127 -7.99 2.06 1.91
N VAL A 128 -7.55 2.40 3.12
CA VAL A 128 -7.08 1.45 4.14
C VAL A 128 -8.13 0.37 4.44
N ARG A 129 -9.39 0.75 4.65
CA ARG A 129 -10.43 -0.16 5.16
C ARG A 129 -10.69 -1.34 4.22
N ASP A 130 -10.80 -1.09 2.92
CA ASP A 130 -11.09 -2.13 1.94
C ASP A 130 -9.95 -3.13 1.79
N PHE A 131 -8.71 -2.66 1.89
CA PHE A 131 -7.52 -3.51 1.78
C PHE A 131 -7.25 -4.28 3.06
N VAL A 132 -7.48 -3.68 4.24
CA VAL A 132 -7.43 -4.40 5.52
C VAL A 132 -8.39 -5.59 5.50
N TYR A 133 -9.61 -5.39 5.01
CA TYR A 133 -10.60 -6.47 4.98
C TYR A 133 -10.17 -7.63 4.08
N LEU A 134 -9.63 -7.33 2.89
CA LEU A 134 -9.10 -8.34 1.97
C LEU A 134 -7.91 -9.08 2.59
N ASP A 135 -6.91 -8.36 3.12
CA ASP A 135 -5.72 -8.95 3.73
C ASP A 135 -6.09 -9.86 4.92
N VAL A 136 -6.97 -9.41 5.80
CA VAL A 136 -7.41 -10.19 6.98
C VAL A 136 -8.20 -11.43 6.56
N LEU A 137 -9.10 -11.30 5.60
CA LEU A 137 -9.86 -12.44 5.07
C LEU A 137 -8.91 -13.48 4.44
N SER A 138 -7.96 -13.03 3.64
CA SER A 138 -6.93 -13.87 3.00
C SER A 138 -6.04 -14.56 4.04
N LEU A 139 -5.65 -13.89 5.13
CA LEU A 139 -4.89 -14.48 6.22
C LEU A 139 -5.71 -15.54 7.00
N ILE A 140 -6.98 -15.25 7.31
CA ILE A 140 -7.87 -16.21 7.97
C ILE A 140 -8.04 -17.46 7.11
N LEU A 141 -8.28 -17.28 5.81
CA LEU A 141 -8.36 -18.39 4.86
C LEU A 141 -7.05 -19.19 4.84
N CYS A 142 -5.89 -18.54 4.75
CA CYS A 142 -4.60 -19.21 4.81
C CYS A 142 -4.45 -20.06 6.09
N ILE A 143 -4.78 -19.52 7.26
CA ILE A 143 -4.68 -20.26 8.54
C ILE A 143 -5.64 -21.46 8.54
N LEU A 144 -6.90 -21.27 8.13
CA LEU A 144 -7.88 -22.35 8.05
C LEU A 144 -7.40 -23.47 7.12
N PHE A 145 -7.01 -23.16 5.89
CA PHE A 145 -6.51 -24.15 4.94
C PHE A 145 -5.25 -24.86 5.46
N LYS A 146 -4.34 -24.13 6.13
CA LYS A 146 -3.11 -24.72 6.70
C LYS A 146 -3.41 -25.69 7.86
N MET A 147 -4.50 -25.50 8.60
CA MET A 147 -4.95 -26.41 9.66
C MET A 147 -5.73 -27.62 9.12
N PHE A 148 -6.56 -27.43 8.08
CA PHE A 148 -7.39 -28.49 7.52
C PHE A 148 -6.63 -29.44 6.58
N PHE A 149 -5.59 -28.97 5.87
CA PHE A 149 -4.87 -29.76 4.88
C PHE A 149 -3.49 -30.23 5.38
N PRO A 150 -3.04 -31.44 4.96
CA PRO A 150 -1.71 -31.95 5.29
C PRO A 150 -0.61 -31.02 4.75
N VAL A 151 0.56 -31.04 5.40
CA VAL A 151 1.72 -30.14 5.15
C VAL A 151 2.14 -30.07 3.68
N GLN A 152 1.82 -31.09 2.88
CA GLN A 152 2.23 -31.22 1.48
C GLN A 152 1.43 -30.35 0.50
N VAL A 153 0.23 -29.89 0.86
CA VAL A 153 -0.63 -29.09 -0.02
C VAL A 153 -0.68 -27.64 0.45
N ASP A 154 0.18 -26.79 -0.12
CA ASP A 154 0.32 -25.40 0.29
C ASP A 154 -0.53 -24.43 -0.56
N PHE A 155 -1.83 -24.39 -0.29
CA PHE A 155 -2.75 -23.42 -0.91
C PHE A 155 -2.51 -21.97 -0.47
N SER A 156 -1.74 -21.76 0.61
CA SER A 156 -1.43 -20.44 1.16
C SER A 156 -0.83 -19.50 0.11
N LEU A 157 0.08 -20.03 -0.73
CA LEU A 157 0.68 -19.25 -1.82
C LEU A 157 -0.35 -18.80 -2.86
N ILE A 158 -1.25 -19.70 -3.25
CA ILE A 158 -2.30 -19.39 -4.23
C ILE A 158 -3.24 -18.32 -3.69
N ILE A 159 -3.69 -18.45 -2.44
CA ILE A 159 -4.58 -17.48 -1.78
C ILE A 159 -3.91 -16.10 -1.73
N LEU A 160 -2.65 -16.04 -1.30
CA LEU A 160 -1.90 -14.78 -1.21
C LEU A 160 -1.59 -14.16 -2.59
N LEU A 161 -1.44 -14.98 -3.64
CA LEU A 161 -1.21 -14.50 -5.00
C LEU A 161 -2.51 -13.95 -5.62
N VAL A 162 -3.65 -14.57 -5.33
CA VAL A 162 -4.97 -14.04 -5.68
C VAL A 162 -5.23 -12.71 -4.97
N ASP A 163 -4.94 -12.64 -3.66
CA ASP A 163 -5.05 -11.42 -2.86
C ASP A 163 -4.17 -10.29 -3.43
N TYR A 164 -2.93 -10.61 -3.80
CA TYR A 164 -2.03 -9.69 -4.49
C TYR A 164 -2.61 -9.15 -5.81
N TYR A 165 -3.18 -10.02 -6.64
CA TYR A 165 -3.74 -9.61 -7.93
C TYR A 165 -4.99 -8.73 -7.75
N LEU A 166 -5.86 -9.08 -6.80
CA LEU A 166 -7.02 -8.29 -6.43
C LEU A 166 -6.61 -6.90 -5.89
N CYS A 167 -5.62 -6.86 -5.00
CA CYS A 167 -5.06 -5.62 -4.47
C CYS A 167 -4.52 -4.72 -5.59
N LYS A 168 -3.71 -5.28 -6.50
CA LYS A 168 -3.14 -4.53 -7.63
C LYS A 168 -4.22 -3.93 -8.53
N LYS A 169 -5.24 -4.72 -8.89
CA LYS A 169 -6.33 -4.25 -9.75
C LYS A 169 -7.13 -3.13 -9.07
N ARG A 170 -7.56 -3.36 -7.83
CA ARG A 170 -8.37 -2.41 -7.06
C ARG A 170 -7.62 -1.12 -6.72
N PHE A 171 -6.32 -1.20 -6.44
CA PHE A 171 -5.51 -0.03 -6.12
C PHE A 171 -5.47 0.93 -7.30
N LYS A 172 -5.19 0.42 -8.50
CA LYS A 172 -5.11 1.26 -9.70
C LYS A 172 -6.44 1.95 -9.98
N GLU A 173 -7.55 1.22 -9.95
CA GLU A 173 -8.89 1.77 -10.22
C GLU A 173 -9.26 2.86 -9.20
N LYS A 174 -9.15 2.57 -7.90
CA LYS A 174 -9.56 3.48 -6.83
C LYS A 174 -8.62 4.66 -6.60
N ALA A 175 -7.32 4.50 -6.86
CA ALA A 175 -6.34 5.58 -6.73
C ALA A 175 -6.60 6.69 -7.76
N PHE A 176 -6.92 6.33 -9.02
CA PHE A 176 -7.29 7.32 -10.02
C PHE A 176 -8.63 8.01 -9.69
N GLU A 177 -9.64 7.25 -9.26
CA GLU A 177 -10.94 7.79 -8.86
C GLU A 177 -10.81 8.83 -7.73
N LYS A 178 -10.03 8.52 -6.69
CA LYS A 178 -9.77 9.42 -5.56
C LYS A 178 -8.93 10.66 -5.93
N LEU A 179 -8.13 10.58 -7.00
CA LEU A 179 -7.34 11.73 -7.50
C LEU A 179 -8.15 12.63 -8.45
N GLU A 180 -9.07 12.06 -9.23
CA GLU A 180 -9.91 12.80 -10.19
C GLU A 180 -11.16 13.42 -9.53
N GLY A 181 -11.74 12.80 -8.49
CA GLY A 181 -12.79 13.37 -7.63
C GLY A 181 -12.27 14.49 -6.73
#